data_AF-M3Z8D8-F1
#
_entry.id   AF-M3Z8D8-F1
#
_cell.length_a   1.000
_cell.length_b   1.000
_cell.length_c   1.000
_cell.angle_alpha   90.00
_cell.angle_beta   90.00
_cell.angle_gamma   90.00
#
_symmetry.space_group_name_H-M   'P 1'
#
loop_
_entity.id
_entity.type
_entity.pdbx_description
1 polymer ?
#
loop_
_entity_poly.entity_id
_entity_poly.type
_entity_poly.pdbx_seq_one_letter_code
_entity_poly.pdbx_strand_id
1 'polypeptide(L)'
;MEAAPGLGEQRVDGNTGSPEPEPEPWQAVPVLSEQQSRDVELVLAYAAPILDKRQTSRLLKEVSAVHPLPAQPHLKRVRPSRRAGPHALEMLLCLAGPAAGARSLAELLPQQAVDPRGLGQPFLVPVPARPPLTRGQFEEARAYWPTSFHEDRQVTRALAGRLFSAQERTAMQAHMERAVWAAHQAAARGLRAVGAVVVDPSSGRVLATGHDCSSRARPLLHATMVCIDLVAQGQGRGAYDLGPFPACSFAPAGAPQAVRVGSVRKLDEDGDACTDSLPYVCTGYDLYVTREPCAMCAMALVHSRVQRVFYGAPSPDGALGTRFRIHARPDLNHRFQVFRGVLEAQCRRLDPDS
;
A
#
# COMPACT_ATOMS: atom_id res chain seq x y z
N MET A 1 75.72 42.59 -10.55
CA MET A 1 75.12 42.80 -11.88
C MET A 1 74.49 41.47 -12.27
N GLU A 2 73.33 41.10 -11.72
CA GLU A 2 71.96 41.61 -11.96
C GLU A 2 71.37 41.26 -13.34
N ALA A 3 70.08 40.90 -13.30
CA ALA A 3 69.09 40.60 -14.35
C ALA A 3 69.12 39.19 -14.98
N ALA A 4 68.01 38.45 -15.20
CA ALA A 4 66.58 38.50 -14.84
C ALA A 4 65.94 37.17 -15.36
N PRO A 5 64.73 36.75 -14.92
CA PRO A 5 64.23 35.37 -15.08
C PRO A 5 63.35 35.16 -16.32
N GLY A 6 63.36 33.92 -16.84
CA GLY A 6 62.47 33.43 -17.90
C GLY A 6 61.19 32.80 -17.33
N LEU A 7 60.06 33.21 -17.88
CA LEU A 7 58.69 32.82 -17.55
C LEU A 7 58.44 31.31 -17.74
N GLY A 8 58.00 30.63 -16.67
CA GLY A 8 57.41 29.30 -16.75
C GLY A 8 55.88 29.41 -16.78
N GLU A 9 55.27 29.03 -17.90
CA GLU A 9 53.82 28.87 -18.05
C GLU A 9 53.32 27.79 -17.06
N GLN A 10 52.54 28.21 -16.07
CA GLN A 10 51.74 27.29 -15.26
C GLN A 10 50.52 26.87 -16.07
N ARG A 11 50.53 25.61 -16.52
CA ARG A 11 49.31 24.90 -16.94
C ARG A 11 48.36 24.86 -15.75
N VAL A 12 47.20 25.49 -15.91
CA VAL A 12 46.03 25.29 -15.07
C VAL A 12 45.51 23.90 -15.37
N ASP A 13 45.81 22.94 -14.49
CA ASP A 13 45.20 21.62 -14.52
C ASP A 13 43.71 21.79 -14.22
N GLY A 14 42.89 21.52 -15.23
CA GLY A 14 41.43 21.48 -15.13
C GLY A 14 41.03 20.44 -14.11
N ASN A 15 40.40 20.91 -13.03
CA ASN A 15 39.69 20.10 -12.05
C ASN A 15 38.57 19.32 -12.77
N THR A 16 38.84 18.08 -13.13
CA THR A 16 37.84 17.12 -13.60
C THR A 16 36.93 16.79 -12.43
N GLY A 17 35.73 17.37 -12.46
CA GLY A 17 34.65 17.05 -11.54
C GLY A 17 34.49 15.53 -11.45
N SER A 18 34.50 15.02 -10.22
CA SER A 18 34.25 13.62 -9.94
C SER A 18 32.94 13.20 -10.60
N PRO A 19 32.90 12.04 -11.29
CA PRO A 19 31.66 11.57 -11.91
C PRO A 19 30.59 11.43 -10.84
N GLU A 20 29.41 12.01 -11.08
CA GLU A 20 28.25 11.80 -10.23
C GLU A 20 28.05 10.28 -10.06
N PRO A 21 27.91 9.77 -8.82
CA PRO A 21 27.78 8.34 -8.60
C PRO A 21 26.55 7.83 -9.34
N GLU A 22 26.72 6.72 -10.09
CA GLU A 22 25.59 6.06 -10.75
C GLU A 22 24.47 5.82 -9.72
N PRO A 23 23.20 6.09 -10.08
CA PRO A 23 22.10 5.96 -9.15
C PRO A 23 22.01 4.51 -8.66
N GLU A 24 22.10 4.33 -7.35
CA GLU A 24 21.96 3.00 -6.73
C GLU A 24 20.66 2.32 -7.20
N PRO A 25 20.69 0.98 -7.42
CA PRO A 25 19.52 0.26 -7.87
C PRO A 25 18.40 0.40 -6.86
N TRP A 26 17.21 0.76 -7.34
CA TRP A 26 16.03 0.97 -6.51
C TRP A 26 14.86 0.12 -7.03
N GLN A 27 13.91 -0.16 -6.14
CA GLN A 27 12.69 -0.88 -6.49
C GLN A 27 11.48 -0.30 -5.77
N ALA A 28 10.39 -0.09 -6.52
CA ALA A 28 9.09 0.24 -5.94
C ALA A 28 8.48 -1.00 -5.30
N VAL A 29 8.42 -1.03 -3.96
CA VAL A 29 7.83 -2.11 -3.18
C VAL A 29 6.44 -1.70 -2.70
N PRO A 30 5.38 -2.48 -2.95
CA PRO A 30 4.04 -2.16 -2.47
C PRO A 30 4.00 -2.15 -0.94
N VAL A 31 3.32 -1.16 -0.36
CA VAL A 31 2.99 -1.16 1.05
C VAL A 31 1.63 -1.80 1.24
N LEU A 32 1.65 -3.05 1.72
CA LEU A 32 0.47 -3.84 1.98
C LEU A 32 -0.30 -3.32 3.20
N SER A 33 -1.61 -3.60 3.24
CA SER A 33 -2.46 -3.33 4.40
C SER A 33 -2.06 -4.15 5.64
N GLU A 34 -2.51 -3.75 6.82
CA GLU A 34 -2.32 -4.52 8.06
C GLU A 34 -2.75 -5.99 7.91
N GLN A 35 -3.89 -6.21 7.24
CA GLN A 35 -4.46 -7.55 7.07
C GLN A 35 -3.65 -8.40 6.09
N GLN A 36 -2.99 -7.79 5.12
CA GLN A 36 -2.14 -8.46 4.14
C GLN A 36 -0.72 -8.71 4.66
N SER A 37 -0.24 -7.86 5.59
CA SER A 37 1.09 -7.97 6.20
C SER A 37 1.16 -8.83 7.46
N ARG A 38 0.02 -9.09 8.12
CA ARG A 38 0.01 -9.93 9.34
C ARG A 38 0.35 -11.39 9.05
N ASP A 39 0.83 -12.07 10.08
CA ASP A 39 1.02 -13.52 10.11
C ASP A 39 -0.31 -14.27 10.09
N VAL A 40 -0.26 -15.57 9.76
CA VAL A 40 -1.46 -16.43 9.78
C VAL A 40 -1.84 -16.75 11.22
N GLU A 41 -2.86 -16.04 11.71
CA GLU A 41 -3.48 -16.30 13.00
C GLU A 41 -4.20 -17.66 13.00
N LEU A 42 -3.97 -18.45 14.05
CA LEU A 42 -4.54 -19.80 14.20
C LEU A 42 -5.55 -19.83 15.35
N VAL A 43 -6.63 -20.58 15.16
CA VAL A 43 -7.60 -20.92 16.21
C VAL A 43 -7.75 -22.43 16.28
N LEU A 44 -8.12 -22.94 17.45
CA LEU A 44 -8.38 -24.36 17.62
C LEU A 44 -9.79 -24.73 17.13
N ALA A 45 -9.87 -25.87 16.47
CA ALA A 45 -11.12 -26.46 16.01
C ALA A 45 -11.12 -27.97 16.28
N TYR A 46 -12.32 -28.55 16.38
CA TYR A 46 -12.50 -29.99 16.44
C TYR A 46 -12.61 -30.55 15.03
N ALA A 47 -11.84 -31.59 14.75
CA ALA A 47 -11.96 -32.41 13.55
C ALA A 47 -12.14 -33.89 13.94
N ALA A 48 -12.69 -34.70 13.06
CA ALA A 48 -12.86 -36.14 13.27
C ALA A 48 -12.50 -36.91 11.98
N PRO A 49 -11.92 -38.12 12.09
CA PRO A 49 -11.71 -38.97 10.92
C PRO A 49 -13.07 -39.47 10.39
N ILE A 50 -13.18 -39.57 9.06
CA ILE A 50 -14.34 -40.19 8.40
C ILE A 50 -14.02 -41.67 8.21
N LEU A 51 -14.74 -42.52 8.94
CA LEU A 51 -14.59 -43.96 8.95
C LEU A 51 -15.20 -44.62 7.71
N ASP A 52 -16.32 -44.09 7.21
CA ASP A 52 -17.00 -44.55 6.00
C ASP A 52 -17.10 -43.40 4.97
N LYS A 53 -16.34 -43.51 3.89
CA LYS A 53 -16.31 -42.50 2.82
C LYS A 53 -17.66 -42.33 2.13
N ARG A 54 -18.54 -43.35 2.11
CA ARG A 54 -19.87 -43.26 1.50
C ARG A 54 -20.77 -42.26 2.24
N GLN A 55 -20.50 -42.01 3.52
CA GLN A 55 -21.25 -41.08 4.36
C GLN A 55 -20.78 -39.63 4.25
N THR A 56 -19.66 -39.35 3.54
CA THR A 56 -19.02 -38.01 3.52
C THR A 56 -19.99 -36.88 3.14
N SER A 57 -20.75 -37.06 2.06
CA SER A 57 -21.68 -36.03 1.56
C SER A 57 -22.84 -35.78 2.52
N ARG A 58 -23.32 -36.83 3.21
CA ARG A 58 -24.37 -36.73 4.22
C ARG A 58 -23.85 -35.98 5.44
N LEU A 59 -22.75 -36.48 6.03
CA LEU A 59 -22.10 -35.89 7.20
C LEU A 59 -21.74 -34.42 6.97
N LEU A 60 -21.25 -34.08 5.78
CA LEU A 60 -20.93 -32.70 5.42
C LEU A 60 -22.16 -31.79 5.49
N LYS A 61 -23.30 -32.25 4.98
CA LYS A 61 -24.56 -31.48 5.00
C LYS A 61 -25.07 -31.32 6.44
N GLU A 62 -25.15 -32.41 7.19
CA GLU A 62 -25.65 -32.43 8.57
C GLU A 62 -24.78 -31.58 9.50
N VAL A 63 -23.45 -31.79 9.49
CA VAL A 63 -22.51 -31.03 10.32
C VAL A 63 -22.51 -29.55 9.95
N SER A 64 -22.58 -29.22 8.65
CA SER A 64 -22.60 -27.81 8.23
C SER A 64 -23.90 -27.10 8.61
N ALA A 65 -25.02 -27.82 8.69
CA ALA A 65 -26.30 -27.28 9.13
C ALA A 65 -26.29 -26.99 10.64
N VAL A 66 -25.68 -27.86 11.45
CA VAL A 66 -25.63 -27.69 12.91
C VAL A 66 -24.55 -26.71 13.35
N HIS A 67 -23.36 -26.79 12.74
CA HIS A 67 -22.21 -25.97 13.12
C HIS A 67 -21.72 -25.13 11.95
N PRO A 68 -22.50 -24.18 11.41
CA PRO A 68 -22.02 -23.33 10.33
C PRO A 68 -20.74 -22.57 10.74
N LEU A 69 -19.85 -22.32 9.78
CA LEU A 69 -18.59 -21.58 9.99
C LEU A 69 -18.62 -20.24 9.23
N PRO A 70 -19.55 -19.31 9.53
CA PRO A 70 -19.71 -18.09 8.75
C PRO A 70 -18.51 -17.14 8.87
N ALA A 71 -17.78 -17.20 9.99
CA ALA A 71 -16.56 -16.42 10.20
C ALA A 71 -15.32 -17.04 9.52
N GLN A 72 -15.39 -18.30 9.07
CA GLN A 72 -14.30 -19.01 8.40
C GLN A 72 -14.76 -19.65 7.08
N PRO A 73 -15.34 -18.88 6.15
CA PRO A 73 -15.85 -19.41 4.88
C PRO A 73 -14.73 -19.96 3.97
N HIS A 74 -13.48 -19.62 4.27
CA HIS A 74 -12.30 -20.07 3.54
C HIS A 74 -11.87 -21.49 3.90
N LEU A 75 -12.27 -22.04 5.06
CA LEU A 75 -11.85 -23.38 5.47
C LEU A 75 -12.62 -24.45 4.70
N LYS A 76 -11.91 -25.38 4.05
CA LYS A 76 -12.55 -26.55 3.46
C LYS A 76 -12.95 -27.52 4.56
N ARG A 77 -14.17 -28.04 4.53
CA ARG A 77 -14.68 -28.94 5.58
C ARG A 77 -14.02 -30.30 5.64
N VAL A 78 -13.54 -30.81 4.51
CA VAL A 78 -12.98 -32.16 4.40
C VAL A 78 -11.57 -32.05 3.83
N ARG A 79 -10.66 -32.84 4.40
CA ARG A 79 -9.28 -32.98 3.91
C ARG A 79 -8.86 -34.44 3.86
N PRO A 80 -7.86 -34.79 3.03
CA PRO A 80 -7.15 -36.05 3.19
C PRO A 80 -6.51 -36.15 4.57
N SER A 81 -6.52 -37.35 5.17
CA SER A 81 -5.84 -37.60 6.43
C SER A 81 -4.35 -37.28 6.31
N ARG A 82 -3.79 -36.61 7.32
CA ARG A 82 -2.34 -36.33 7.38
C ARG A 82 -1.56 -37.47 8.02
N ARG A 83 -2.23 -38.32 8.80
CA ARG A 83 -1.62 -39.47 9.45
C ARG A 83 -1.81 -40.71 8.57
N ALA A 84 -0.75 -41.50 8.43
CA ALA A 84 -0.87 -42.83 7.86
C ALA A 84 -1.81 -43.66 8.76
N GLY A 85 -2.96 -44.03 8.22
CA GLY A 85 -4.01 -44.70 8.97
C GLY A 85 -5.09 -45.26 8.05
N PRO A 86 -6.00 -46.08 8.60
CA PRO A 86 -7.04 -46.76 7.81
C PRO A 86 -8.07 -45.80 7.19
N HIS A 87 -8.17 -44.57 7.72
CA HIS A 87 -9.11 -43.57 7.25
C HIS A 87 -8.41 -42.55 6.36
N ALA A 88 -8.89 -42.39 5.13
CA ALA A 88 -8.23 -41.50 4.18
C ALA A 88 -8.70 -40.04 4.27
N LEU A 89 -9.76 -39.73 5.05
CA LEU A 89 -10.37 -38.40 5.11
C LEU A 89 -10.64 -37.97 6.56
N GLU A 90 -10.55 -36.67 6.81
CA GLU A 90 -10.87 -36.00 8.06
C GLU A 90 -11.86 -34.86 7.79
N MET A 91 -12.80 -34.65 8.71
CA MET A 91 -13.83 -33.60 8.65
C MET A 91 -13.66 -32.60 9.79
N LEU A 92 -13.69 -31.31 9.46
CA LEU A 92 -13.78 -30.21 10.41
C LEU A 92 -15.22 -30.08 10.93
N LEU A 93 -15.39 -30.13 12.25
CA LEU A 93 -16.70 -30.10 12.92
C LEU A 93 -17.12 -28.69 13.32
N CYS A 94 -16.35 -28.05 14.19
CA CYS A 94 -16.65 -26.71 14.73
C CYS A 94 -15.39 -26.08 15.35
N LEU A 95 -15.44 -24.77 15.64
CA LEU A 95 -14.40 -24.12 16.43
C LEU A 95 -14.47 -24.56 17.90
N ALA A 96 -13.32 -24.71 18.55
CA ALA A 96 -13.25 -25.23 19.92
C ALA A 96 -13.61 -24.18 21.00
N GLY A 97 -13.57 -22.90 20.64
CA GLY A 97 -13.76 -21.80 21.60
C GLY A 97 -12.63 -21.73 22.66
N PRO A 98 -12.80 -20.89 23.71
CA PRO A 98 -11.77 -20.65 24.72
C PRO A 98 -11.56 -21.82 25.70
N ALA A 99 -12.53 -22.72 25.86
CA ALA A 99 -12.44 -23.89 26.75
C ALA A 99 -12.15 -25.18 25.97
N ALA A 100 -11.11 -25.15 25.14
CA ALA A 100 -10.71 -26.30 24.32
C ALA A 100 -10.18 -27.45 25.21
N GLY A 101 -10.61 -28.68 24.93
CA GLY A 101 -10.23 -29.87 25.68
C GLY A 101 -10.62 -31.15 24.96
N ALA A 102 -10.44 -32.31 25.59
CA ALA A 102 -10.98 -33.55 25.04
C ALA A 102 -12.53 -33.50 25.10
N ARG A 103 -13.17 -33.81 23.98
CA ARG A 103 -14.64 -33.84 23.83
C ARG A 103 -15.06 -35.11 23.12
N SER A 104 -16.21 -35.65 23.45
CA SER A 104 -16.82 -36.74 22.69
C SER A 104 -17.62 -36.22 21.49
N LEU A 105 -17.94 -37.07 20.50
CA LEU A 105 -18.84 -36.68 19.40
C LEU A 105 -20.23 -36.29 19.92
N ALA A 106 -20.72 -36.94 20.98
CA ALA A 106 -22.03 -36.64 21.56
C ALA A 106 -22.09 -35.24 22.20
N GLU A 107 -20.97 -34.77 22.75
CA GLU A 107 -20.86 -33.39 23.26
C GLU A 107 -20.79 -32.35 22.14
N LEU A 108 -20.17 -32.72 21.00
CA LEU A 108 -19.98 -31.80 19.88
C LEU A 108 -21.17 -31.79 18.91
N LEU A 109 -21.87 -32.91 18.73
CA LEU A 109 -22.91 -33.08 17.71
C LEU A 109 -24.22 -33.56 18.38
N PRO A 110 -25.30 -32.76 18.33
CA PRO A 110 -26.60 -33.19 18.84
C PRO A 110 -27.12 -34.39 18.04
N GLN A 111 -27.39 -35.51 18.72
CA GLN A 111 -27.79 -36.78 18.08
C GLN A 111 -29.07 -36.69 17.23
N GLN A 112 -29.96 -35.74 17.54
CA GLN A 112 -31.20 -35.52 16.80
C GLN A 112 -30.96 -34.82 15.44
N ALA A 113 -29.79 -34.21 15.24
CA ALA A 113 -29.49 -33.38 14.09
C ALA A 113 -28.35 -33.92 13.22
N VAL A 114 -27.45 -34.74 13.77
CA VAL A 114 -26.37 -35.41 13.03
C VAL A 114 -26.29 -36.87 13.46
N ASP A 115 -26.30 -37.79 12.49
CA ASP A 115 -26.02 -39.20 12.76
C ASP A 115 -24.50 -39.41 12.76
N PRO A 116 -23.85 -39.61 13.93
CA PRO A 116 -22.39 -39.67 14.03
C PRO A 116 -21.81 -40.95 13.42
N ARG A 117 -22.64 -41.90 12.96
CA ARG A 117 -22.16 -43.09 12.26
C ARG A 117 -21.31 -42.70 11.06
N GLY A 118 -20.09 -43.24 11.02
CA GLY A 118 -19.09 -42.91 10.00
C GLY A 118 -18.11 -41.82 10.43
N LEU A 119 -18.21 -41.25 11.63
CA LEU A 119 -17.19 -40.41 12.25
C LEU A 119 -16.47 -41.17 13.37
N GLY A 120 -15.15 -40.96 13.49
CA GLY A 120 -14.37 -41.45 14.62
C GLY A 120 -14.19 -40.42 15.71
N GLN A 121 -13.30 -40.71 16.66
CA GLN A 121 -13.06 -39.85 17.81
C GLN A 121 -12.56 -38.46 17.36
N PRO A 122 -13.16 -37.37 17.88
CA PRO A 122 -12.75 -36.02 17.52
C PRO A 122 -11.42 -35.66 18.20
N PHE A 123 -10.68 -34.78 17.56
CA PHE A 123 -9.39 -34.28 18.04
C PHE A 123 -9.27 -32.77 17.74
N LEU A 124 -8.42 -32.10 18.51
CA LEU A 124 -8.13 -30.68 18.31
C LEU A 124 -7.08 -30.48 17.21
N VAL A 125 -7.32 -29.48 16.36
CA VAL A 125 -6.41 -29.09 15.29
C VAL A 125 -6.38 -27.57 15.15
N PRO A 126 -5.20 -26.95 14.97
CA PRO A 126 -5.11 -25.54 14.62
C PRO A 126 -5.57 -25.32 13.17
N VAL A 127 -6.39 -24.30 12.96
CA VAL A 127 -6.87 -23.88 11.65
C VAL A 127 -6.71 -22.37 11.47
N PRO A 128 -6.48 -21.88 10.23
CA PRO A 128 -6.39 -20.45 9.94
C PRO A 128 -7.68 -19.71 10.35
N ALA A 129 -7.55 -18.74 11.24
CA ALA A 129 -8.67 -17.99 11.80
C ALA A 129 -9.37 -17.10 10.77
N ARG A 130 -8.62 -16.65 9.75
CA ARG A 130 -9.04 -15.67 8.74
C ARG A 130 -8.59 -16.10 7.34
N PRO A 131 -9.28 -15.65 6.28
CA PRO A 131 -8.88 -15.95 4.91
C PRO A 131 -7.49 -15.38 4.58
N PRO A 132 -6.64 -16.13 3.87
CA PRO A 132 -5.38 -15.60 3.36
C PRO A 132 -5.65 -14.54 2.27
N LEU A 133 -4.92 -13.44 2.32
CA LEU A 133 -5.03 -12.32 1.36
C LEU A 133 -3.82 -12.25 0.41
N THR A 134 -2.72 -12.92 0.74
CA THR A 134 -1.51 -13.01 -0.08
C THR A 134 -1.14 -14.47 -0.36
N ARG A 135 -0.35 -14.70 -1.40
CA ARG A 135 0.18 -16.04 -1.73
C ARG A 135 0.99 -16.62 -0.57
N GLY A 136 1.82 -15.82 0.09
CA GLY A 136 2.59 -16.24 1.27
C GLY A 136 1.69 -16.69 2.42
N GLN A 137 0.68 -15.88 2.77
CA GLN A 137 -0.32 -16.27 3.78
C GLN A 137 -1.06 -17.55 3.39
N PHE A 138 -1.38 -17.74 2.10
CA PHE A 138 -2.03 -18.96 1.65
C PHE A 138 -1.15 -20.21 1.81
N GLU A 139 0.13 -20.10 1.45
CA GLU A 139 1.09 -21.21 1.57
C GLU A 139 1.37 -21.60 3.02
N GLU A 140 1.38 -20.62 3.92
CA GLU A 140 1.44 -20.85 5.36
C GLU A 140 0.12 -21.46 5.88
N ALA A 141 -1.03 -20.85 5.55
CA ALA A 141 -2.34 -21.30 6.01
C ALA A 141 -2.67 -22.74 5.58
N ARG A 142 -2.36 -23.10 4.33
CA ARG A 142 -2.62 -24.46 3.80
C ARG A 142 -1.81 -25.52 4.55
N ALA A 143 -0.70 -25.15 5.18
CA ALA A 143 0.12 -26.07 5.96
C ALA A 143 -0.58 -26.51 7.25
N TYR A 144 -1.59 -25.78 7.73
CA TYR A 144 -2.39 -26.13 8.90
C TYR A 144 -3.69 -26.84 8.51
N TRP A 145 -4.46 -26.23 7.61
CA TRP A 145 -5.73 -26.77 7.14
C TRP A 145 -6.02 -26.30 5.72
N PRO A 146 -6.63 -27.12 4.83
CA PRO A 146 -6.92 -26.67 3.47
C PRO A 146 -7.85 -25.46 3.45
N THR A 147 -7.42 -24.41 2.75
CA THR A 147 -8.16 -23.16 2.60
C THR A 147 -8.47 -22.87 1.13
N SER A 148 -9.54 -22.12 0.87
CA SER A 148 -9.71 -21.44 -0.41
C SER A 148 -8.89 -20.15 -0.41
N PHE A 149 -8.37 -19.81 -1.59
CA PHE A 149 -7.62 -18.59 -1.81
C PHE A 149 -7.95 -18.07 -3.20
N HIS A 150 -8.44 -16.84 -3.25
CA HIS A 150 -8.65 -16.10 -4.48
C HIS A 150 -7.55 -15.07 -4.58
N GLU A 151 -6.63 -15.30 -5.50
CA GLU A 151 -5.45 -14.47 -5.63
C GLU A 151 -5.80 -13.08 -6.19
N ASP A 152 -5.39 -12.04 -5.47
CA ASP A 152 -5.34 -10.70 -6.01
C ASP A 152 -4.14 -10.58 -6.95
N ARG A 153 -4.42 -10.50 -8.25
CA ARG A 153 -3.39 -10.40 -9.29
C ARG A 153 -2.53 -9.14 -9.17
N GLN A 154 -3.08 -8.02 -8.71
CA GLN A 154 -2.33 -6.78 -8.56
C GLN A 154 -1.35 -6.90 -7.39
N VAL A 155 -1.82 -7.36 -6.23
CA VAL A 155 -0.96 -7.60 -5.05
C VAL A 155 0.15 -8.60 -5.38
N THR A 156 -0.18 -9.68 -6.09
CA THR A 156 0.79 -10.70 -6.49
C THR A 156 1.85 -10.16 -7.43
N ARG A 157 1.45 -9.43 -8.48
CA ARG A 157 2.39 -8.78 -9.40
C ARG A 157 3.26 -7.76 -8.69
N ALA A 158 2.69 -7.01 -7.75
CA ALA A 158 3.41 -6.01 -6.97
C ALA A 158 4.45 -6.66 -6.05
N LEU A 159 4.09 -7.72 -5.34
CA LEU A 159 5.02 -8.49 -4.49
C LEU A 159 6.13 -9.17 -5.31
N ALA A 160 5.85 -9.57 -6.55
CA ALA A 160 6.85 -10.12 -7.46
C ALA A 160 7.75 -9.05 -8.12
N GLY A 161 7.55 -7.76 -7.83
CA GLY A 161 8.29 -6.66 -8.47
C GLY A 161 7.97 -6.47 -9.97
N ARG A 162 6.85 -7.02 -10.45
CA ARG A 162 6.44 -7.04 -11.87
C ARG A 162 5.24 -6.12 -12.15
N LEU A 163 5.03 -5.13 -11.29
CA LEU A 163 3.92 -4.19 -11.46
C LEU A 163 4.21 -3.16 -12.56
N PHE A 164 5.43 -2.63 -12.57
CA PHE A 164 5.85 -1.57 -13.49
C PHE A 164 6.78 -2.13 -14.57
N SER A 165 6.58 -1.71 -15.81
CA SER A 165 7.46 -1.93 -16.96
C SER A 165 8.77 -1.13 -16.82
N ALA A 166 9.75 -1.40 -17.68
CA ALA A 166 11.01 -0.64 -17.69
C ALA A 166 10.77 0.86 -17.97
N GLN A 167 9.90 1.17 -18.94
CA GLN A 167 9.52 2.54 -19.28
C GLN A 167 8.83 3.26 -18.12
N GLU A 168 7.89 2.61 -17.43
CA GLU A 168 7.25 3.17 -16.24
C GLU A 168 8.26 3.43 -15.12
N ARG A 169 9.22 2.52 -14.90
CA ARG A 169 10.29 2.76 -13.91
C ARG A 169 11.16 3.96 -14.26
N THR A 170 11.51 4.16 -15.53
CA THR A 170 12.24 5.37 -15.97
C THR A 170 11.43 6.63 -15.71
N ALA A 171 10.11 6.63 -15.98
CA ALA A 171 9.23 7.76 -15.69
C ALA A 171 9.14 8.03 -14.17
N MET A 172 8.95 6.98 -13.37
CA MET A 172 8.92 7.06 -11.90
C MET A 172 10.22 7.65 -11.34
N GLN A 173 11.38 7.25 -11.88
CA GLN A 173 12.67 7.82 -11.52
C GLN A 173 12.71 9.32 -11.82
N ALA A 174 12.35 9.75 -13.03
CA ALA A 174 12.35 11.17 -13.40
C ALA A 174 11.39 12.00 -12.52
N HIS A 175 10.24 11.45 -12.13
CA HIS A 175 9.32 12.12 -11.21
C HIS A 175 9.91 12.25 -9.80
N MET A 176 10.56 11.19 -9.28
CA MET A 176 11.20 11.26 -7.98
C MET A 176 12.45 12.16 -7.98
N GLU A 177 13.24 12.17 -9.05
CA GLU A 177 14.37 13.11 -9.24
C GLU A 177 13.90 14.56 -9.18
N ARG A 178 12.73 14.86 -9.73
CA ARG A 178 12.11 16.20 -9.60
C ARG A 178 11.70 16.52 -8.16
N ALA A 179 11.19 15.55 -7.42
CA ALA A 179 10.89 15.71 -6.00
C ALA A 179 12.19 15.92 -5.17
N VAL A 180 13.27 15.19 -5.48
CA VAL A 180 14.61 15.37 -4.91
C VAL A 180 15.15 16.76 -5.21
N TRP A 181 15.03 17.24 -6.45
CA TRP A 181 15.40 18.60 -6.81
C TRP A 181 14.65 19.64 -5.97
N ALA A 182 13.33 19.49 -5.81
CA ALA A 182 12.53 20.41 -5.00
C ALA A 182 12.95 20.38 -3.51
N ALA A 183 13.32 19.22 -2.98
CA ALA A 183 13.87 19.07 -1.63
C ALA A 183 15.19 19.83 -1.45
N HIS A 184 16.09 19.78 -2.44
CA HIS A 184 17.33 20.56 -2.43
C HIS A 184 17.06 22.07 -2.46
N GLN A 185 16.04 22.53 -3.19
CA GLN A 185 15.64 23.95 -3.17
C GLN A 185 15.13 24.39 -1.78
N ALA A 186 14.43 23.52 -1.05
CA ALA A 186 14.05 23.78 0.33
C ALA A 186 15.28 23.87 1.25
N ALA A 187 16.20 22.91 1.13
CA ALA A 187 17.43 22.85 1.92
C ALA A 187 18.30 24.10 1.73
N ALA A 188 18.45 24.56 0.47
CA ALA A 188 19.19 25.79 0.14
C ALA A 188 18.61 27.06 0.80
N ARG A 189 17.37 26.99 1.28
CA ARG A 189 16.68 28.08 1.97
C ARG A 189 16.60 27.86 3.49
N GLY A 190 17.29 26.85 4.02
CA GLY A 190 17.26 26.48 5.44
C GLY A 190 15.94 25.87 5.90
N LEU A 191 15.13 25.35 4.98
CA LEU A 191 13.88 24.62 5.28
C LEU A 191 14.16 23.11 5.34
N ARG A 192 13.18 22.34 5.86
CA ARG A 192 13.26 20.88 5.86
C ARG A 192 13.37 20.36 4.42
N ALA A 193 14.37 19.52 4.16
CA ALA A 193 14.68 19.03 2.83
C ALA A 193 13.71 17.91 2.37
N VAL A 194 12.43 18.26 2.20
CA VAL A 194 11.39 17.35 1.71
C VAL A 194 10.74 17.96 0.49
N GLY A 195 10.74 17.22 -0.61
CA GLY A 195 10.11 17.59 -1.87
C GLY A 195 9.08 16.56 -2.35
N ALA A 196 8.12 17.04 -3.14
CA ALA A 196 7.02 16.25 -3.69
C ALA A 196 6.61 16.73 -5.08
N VAL A 197 6.03 15.83 -5.89
CA VAL A 197 5.40 16.15 -7.17
C VAL A 197 4.08 15.41 -7.34
N VAL A 198 3.09 16.06 -7.95
CA VAL A 198 1.83 15.45 -8.37
C VAL A 198 1.86 15.24 -9.87
N VAL A 199 1.48 14.05 -10.31
CA VAL A 199 1.55 13.60 -11.70
C VAL A 199 0.18 13.11 -12.14
N ASP A 200 -0.24 13.49 -13.35
CA ASP A 200 -1.34 12.83 -14.03
C ASP A 200 -0.85 11.51 -14.64
N PRO A 201 -1.28 10.34 -14.13
CA PRO A 201 -0.77 9.06 -14.59
C PRO A 201 -1.21 8.71 -16.02
N SER A 202 -2.26 9.36 -16.57
CA SER A 202 -2.72 9.11 -17.93
C SER A 202 -1.80 9.72 -18.99
N SER A 203 -1.21 10.87 -18.67
CA SER A 203 -0.33 11.62 -19.57
C SER A 203 1.15 11.57 -19.17
N GLY A 204 1.45 11.14 -17.93
CA GLY A 204 2.79 11.25 -17.33
C GLY A 204 3.18 12.70 -17.02
N ARG A 205 2.27 13.66 -17.12
CA ARG A 205 2.58 15.08 -16.95
C ARG A 205 2.63 15.44 -15.46
N VAL A 206 3.68 16.15 -15.07
CA VAL A 206 3.76 16.76 -13.74
C VAL A 206 2.81 17.96 -13.69
N LEU A 207 1.90 17.94 -12.72
CA LEU A 207 0.91 18.99 -12.46
C LEU A 207 1.41 20.00 -11.43
N ALA A 208 2.00 19.51 -10.35
CA ALA A 208 2.52 20.35 -9.27
C ALA A 208 3.90 19.84 -8.84
N THR A 209 4.80 20.76 -8.57
CA THR A 209 6.08 20.50 -7.90
C THR A 209 6.12 21.36 -6.65
N GLY A 210 6.40 20.78 -5.49
CA GLY A 210 6.40 21.48 -4.22
C GLY A 210 7.44 20.93 -3.27
N HIS A 211 7.77 21.72 -2.25
CA HIS A 211 8.65 21.30 -1.17
C HIS A 211 8.10 21.75 0.18
N ASP A 212 8.75 21.34 1.26
CA ASP A 212 8.37 21.76 2.61
C ASP A 212 8.55 23.28 2.74
N CYS A 213 7.46 23.94 3.12
CA CYS A 213 7.37 25.37 3.37
C CYS A 213 6.99 25.65 4.83
N SER A 214 7.17 24.65 5.70
CA SER A 214 6.81 24.75 7.11
C SER A 214 7.70 25.76 7.82
N SER A 215 7.11 26.41 8.81
CA SER A 215 7.77 27.42 9.64
C SER A 215 7.05 27.49 10.98
N ARG A 216 7.62 28.22 11.95
CA ARG A 216 6.96 28.43 13.25
C ARG A 216 5.54 29.00 13.14
N ALA A 217 5.30 29.87 12.15
CA ALA A 217 3.99 30.45 11.89
C ALA A 217 3.06 29.53 11.08
N ARG A 218 3.63 28.60 10.29
CA ARG A 218 2.89 27.71 9.38
C ARG A 218 3.44 26.28 9.50
N PRO A 219 3.23 25.60 10.63
CA PRO A 219 3.87 24.30 10.88
C PRO A 219 3.33 23.19 9.97
N LEU A 220 2.14 23.36 9.39
CA LEU A 220 1.46 22.33 8.59
C LEU A 220 1.79 22.37 7.08
N LEU A 221 2.64 23.31 6.63
CA LEU A 221 2.99 23.46 5.21
C LEU A 221 4.06 22.46 4.75
N HIS A 222 3.77 21.17 4.96
CA HIS A 222 4.61 20.08 4.46
C HIS A 222 4.52 19.97 2.94
N ALA A 223 5.53 19.39 2.30
CA ALA A 223 5.60 19.24 0.83
C ALA A 223 4.33 18.64 0.21
N THR A 224 3.73 17.62 0.83
CA THR A 224 2.46 17.02 0.37
C THR A 224 1.31 18.03 0.41
N MET A 225 1.21 18.83 1.48
CA MET A 225 0.15 19.85 1.61
C MET A 225 0.33 20.96 0.59
N VAL A 226 1.57 21.38 0.36
CA VAL A 226 1.93 22.36 -0.67
C VAL A 226 1.52 21.86 -2.06
N CYS A 227 1.80 20.60 -2.40
CA CYS A 227 1.38 20.00 -3.65
C CYS A 227 -0.15 19.93 -3.82
N ILE A 228 -0.89 19.56 -2.77
CA ILE A 228 -2.36 19.56 -2.78
C ILE A 228 -2.89 20.99 -3.03
N ASP A 229 -2.32 21.98 -2.35
CA ASP A 229 -2.72 23.39 -2.51
C ASP A 229 -2.41 23.91 -3.91
N LEU A 230 -1.24 23.59 -4.48
CA LEU A 230 -0.88 23.95 -5.86
C LEU A 230 -1.85 23.38 -6.89
N VAL A 231 -2.29 22.12 -6.71
CA VAL A 231 -3.32 21.54 -7.58
C VAL A 231 -4.66 22.26 -7.40
N ALA A 232 -5.03 22.63 -6.17
CA ALA A 232 -6.23 23.43 -5.91
C ALA A 232 -6.14 24.82 -6.55
N GLN A 233 -4.97 25.49 -6.50
CA GLN A 233 -4.67 26.75 -7.21
C GLN A 233 -4.90 26.63 -8.70
N GLY A 234 -4.41 25.54 -9.31
CA GLY A 234 -4.67 25.21 -10.70
C GLY A 234 -6.15 25.05 -11.07
N GLN A 235 -7.00 24.77 -10.08
CA GLN A 235 -8.45 24.60 -10.24
C GLN A 235 -9.24 25.85 -9.78
N GLY A 236 -8.57 26.99 -9.60
CA GLY A 236 -9.19 28.25 -9.15
C GLY A 236 -9.52 28.28 -7.66
N ARG A 237 -8.91 27.40 -6.85
CA ARG A 237 -9.01 27.35 -5.38
C ARG A 237 -7.62 27.56 -4.77
N GLY A 238 -7.38 27.19 -3.51
CA GLY A 238 -6.07 27.34 -2.87
C GLY A 238 -6.10 28.32 -1.69
N ALA A 239 -5.32 28.00 -0.66
CA ALA A 239 -5.36 28.69 0.63
C ALA A 239 -4.10 29.49 0.92
N TYR A 240 -2.96 29.18 0.27
CA TYR A 240 -1.67 29.74 0.64
C TYR A 240 -1.01 30.51 -0.51
N ASP A 241 -0.44 31.67 -0.18
CA ASP A 241 0.49 32.34 -1.09
C ASP A 241 1.84 31.61 -1.06
N LEU A 242 2.16 30.98 -2.19
CA LEU A 242 3.40 30.25 -2.43
C LEU A 242 4.40 31.03 -3.30
N GLY A 243 4.08 32.28 -3.69
CA GLY A 243 4.96 33.16 -4.46
C GLY A 243 6.38 33.33 -3.88
N PRO A 244 6.57 33.35 -2.54
CA PRO A 244 7.90 33.39 -1.95
C PRO A 244 8.77 32.14 -2.21
N PHE A 245 8.19 31.05 -2.71
CA PHE A 245 8.85 29.75 -2.93
C PHE A 245 8.86 29.40 -4.43
N PRO A 246 9.82 29.90 -5.22
CA PRO A 246 9.78 29.79 -6.68
C PRO A 246 9.90 28.35 -7.21
N ALA A 247 10.42 27.42 -6.41
CA ALA A 247 10.44 26.00 -6.75
C ALA A 247 9.07 25.32 -6.60
N CYS A 248 8.14 25.93 -5.84
CA CYS A 248 6.76 25.51 -5.73
C CYS A 248 5.97 26.06 -6.91
N SER A 249 5.51 25.19 -7.81
CA SER A 249 4.86 25.60 -9.05
C SER A 249 3.78 24.63 -9.49
N PHE A 250 2.77 25.16 -10.17
CA PHE A 250 1.73 24.41 -10.84
C PHE A 250 1.88 24.58 -12.36
N ALA A 251 1.83 23.48 -13.10
CA ALA A 251 1.85 23.44 -14.55
C ALA A 251 0.43 23.12 -15.08
N PRO A 252 -0.28 24.12 -15.63
CA PRO A 252 -1.66 23.95 -16.06
C PRO A 252 -1.81 22.86 -17.12
N ALA A 253 -2.97 22.22 -17.12
CA ALA A 253 -3.30 21.31 -18.19
C ALA A 253 -3.53 22.10 -19.47
N GLY A 254 -2.69 21.82 -20.49
CA GLY A 254 -3.16 21.95 -21.87
C GLY A 254 -4.50 21.22 -22.00
N ALA A 255 -5.41 21.80 -22.79
CA ALA A 255 -6.84 21.51 -22.86
C ALA A 255 -7.25 20.07 -22.43
N PRO A 256 -8.28 19.92 -21.58
CA PRO A 256 -8.65 18.62 -21.02
C PRO A 256 -8.97 17.60 -22.12
N GLN A 257 -8.22 16.51 -22.16
CA GLN A 257 -8.67 15.28 -22.82
C GLN A 257 -9.60 14.55 -21.86
N ALA A 258 -10.82 14.31 -22.33
CA ALA A 258 -11.91 13.71 -21.59
C ALA A 258 -11.50 12.39 -20.91
N VAL A 259 -11.42 12.40 -19.57
CA VAL A 259 -11.46 11.18 -18.76
C VAL A 259 -12.52 11.34 -17.67
N ARG A 260 -13.63 10.62 -17.86
CA ARG A 260 -14.71 10.47 -16.87
C ARG A 260 -14.41 9.29 -15.94
N VAL A 261 -14.16 9.55 -14.67
CA VAL A 261 -14.69 8.76 -13.52
C VAL A 261 -14.79 9.70 -12.32
N GLY A 262 -16.01 9.88 -11.79
CA GLY A 262 -16.25 10.53 -10.49
C GLY A 262 -16.41 12.05 -10.50
N SER A 263 -17.22 12.62 -11.40
CA SER A 263 -17.69 14.00 -11.25
C SER A 263 -18.66 14.07 -10.07
N VAL A 264 -18.29 14.81 -9.02
CA VAL A 264 -19.22 15.18 -7.94
C VAL A 264 -20.18 16.21 -8.54
N ARG A 265 -21.44 15.82 -8.73
CA ARG A 265 -22.48 16.76 -9.15
C ARG A 265 -22.64 17.81 -8.07
N LYS A 266 -22.42 19.07 -8.45
CA LYS A 266 -22.82 20.23 -7.65
C LYS A 266 -24.34 20.20 -7.54
N LEU A 267 -24.88 20.10 -6.33
CA LEU A 267 -26.27 20.40 -6.04
C LEU A 267 -26.35 21.90 -5.83
N ASP A 268 -26.45 22.68 -6.89
CA ASP A 268 -26.94 24.06 -6.83
C ASP A 268 -27.75 24.31 -8.10
N GLU A 269 -28.97 24.82 -7.89
CA GLU A 269 -29.95 25.16 -8.91
C GLU A 269 -29.49 26.35 -9.78
N ASP A 270 -30.08 26.44 -10.97
CA ASP A 270 -29.97 27.47 -12.01
C ASP A 270 -28.79 27.38 -13.00
N GLY A 271 -29.18 27.30 -14.27
CA GLY A 271 -28.40 26.69 -15.35
C GLY A 271 -27.40 27.58 -16.06
N ASP A 272 -26.40 26.93 -16.66
CA ASP A 272 -25.92 27.17 -18.02
C ASP A 272 -25.09 25.96 -18.49
N ALA A 273 -25.02 25.77 -19.80
CA ALA A 273 -24.47 24.59 -20.47
C ALA A 273 -22.94 24.44 -20.35
N CYS A 274 -22.48 23.18 -20.24
CA CYS A 274 -21.13 22.69 -20.54
C CYS A 274 -19.95 23.40 -19.84
N THR A 275 -19.83 23.26 -18.52
CA THR A 275 -18.52 23.43 -17.85
C THR A 275 -17.94 22.04 -17.55
N ASP A 276 -16.85 21.73 -18.25
CA ASP A 276 -16.06 20.51 -18.06
C ASP A 276 -15.52 20.51 -16.61
N SER A 277 -16.23 19.83 -15.70
CA SER A 277 -15.94 19.89 -14.27
C SER A 277 -14.56 19.29 -13.99
N LEU A 278 -13.59 20.13 -13.63
CA LEU A 278 -12.28 19.68 -13.19
C LEU A 278 -12.43 18.66 -12.05
N PRO A 279 -11.60 17.60 -12.01
CA PRO A 279 -11.67 16.59 -10.98
C PRO A 279 -11.47 17.20 -9.60
N TYR A 280 -12.09 16.61 -8.57
CA TYR A 280 -11.94 17.08 -7.19
C TYR A 280 -10.46 17.01 -6.77
N VAL A 281 -9.80 18.16 -6.64
CA VAL A 281 -8.42 18.32 -6.16
C VAL A 281 -7.46 17.31 -6.81
N CYS A 282 -6.99 16.28 -6.11
CA CYS A 282 -6.02 15.31 -6.63
C CYS A 282 -6.65 13.98 -7.08
N THR A 283 -7.95 13.97 -7.40
CA THR A 283 -8.66 12.73 -7.78
C THR A 283 -8.00 12.08 -8.98
N GLY A 284 -7.53 10.83 -8.81
CA GLY A 284 -6.95 10.06 -9.90
C GLY A 284 -5.47 10.35 -10.19
N TYR A 285 -4.80 11.24 -9.45
CA TYR A 285 -3.39 11.58 -9.66
C TYR A 285 -2.44 10.75 -8.80
N ASP A 286 -1.17 10.71 -9.19
CA ASP A 286 -0.08 10.10 -8.44
C ASP A 286 0.71 11.18 -7.67
N LEU A 287 1.14 10.87 -6.45
CA LEU A 287 2.10 11.67 -5.70
C LEU A 287 3.44 10.94 -5.63
N TYR A 288 4.53 11.62 -5.96
CA TYR A 288 5.89 11.18 -5.63
C TYR A 288 6.46 12.10 -4.56
N VAL A 289 6.97 11.54 -3.48
CA VAL A 289 7.47 12.32 -2.32
C VAL A 289 8.75 11.71 -1.76
N THR A 290 9.74 12.55 -1.51
CA THR A 290 11.07 12.11 -1.04
C THR A 290 11.01 11.40 0.32
N ARG A 291 10.17 11.87 1.24
CA ARG A 291 10.01 11.32 2.60
C ARG A 291 8.61 10.78 2.81
N GLU A 292 8.48 9.67 3.53
CA GLU A 292 7.17 9.09 3.85
C GLU A 292 6.25 10.11 4.56
N PRO A 293 5.01 10.33 4.04
CA PRO A 293 4.04 11.24 4.63
C PRO A 293 3.66 10.90 6.07
N CYS A 294 3.62 11.91 6.95
CA CYS A 294 3.09 11.80 8.29
C CYS A 294 1.56 11.62 8.30
N ALA A 295 0.96 11.38 9.47
CA ALA A 295 -0.48 11.13 9.61
C ALA A 295 -1.37 12.23 9.02
N MET A 296 -1.00 13.51 9.20
CA MET A 296 -1.71 14.64 8.61
C MET A 296 -1.69 14.57 7.08
N CYS A 297 -0.51 14.43 6.48
CA CYS A 297 -0.35 14.39 5.03
C CYS A 297 -1.02 13.15 4.43
N ALA A 298 -0.89 12.00 5.07
CA ALA A 298 -1.56 10.77 4.67
C ALA A 298 -3.10 10.92 4.68
N MET A 299 -3.67 11.56 5.71
CA MET A 299 -5.12 11.80 5.76
C MET A 299 -5.56 12.86 4.74
N ALA A 300 -4.74 13.89 4.49
CA ALA A 300 -5.00 14.86 3.44
C ALA A 300 -5.07 14.19 2.05
N LEU A 301 -4.23 13.18 1.80
CA LEU A 301 -4.26 12.38 0.57
C LEU A 301 -5.51 11.51 0.43
N VAL A 302 -6.05 10.99 1.55
CA VAL A 302 -7.37 10.34 1.57
C VAL A 302 -8.44 11.35 1.14
N HIS A 303 -8.43 12.54 1.73
CA HIS A 303 -9.40 13.58 1.43
C HIS A 303 -9.27 14.10 -0.01
N SER A 304 -8.06 14.21 -0.57
CA SER A 304 -7.81 14.68 -1.94
C SER A 304 -8.04 13.62 -3.01
N ARG A 305 -8.36 12.37 -2.61
CA ARG A 305 -8.67 11.23 -3.50
C ARG A 305 -7.52 10.85 -4.44
N VAL A 306 -6.27 10.99 -3.98
CA VAL A 306 -5.08 10.54 -4.74
C VAL A 306 -5.22 9.08 -5.16
N GLN A 307 -4.69 8.71 -6.33
CA GLN A 307 -4.73 7.33 -6.83
C GLN A 307 -3.60 6.49 -6.24
N ARG A 308 -2.36 6.99 -6.30
CA ARG A 308 -1.17 6.29 -5.83
C ARG A 308 -0.17 7.24 -5.19
N VAL A 309 0.61 6.73 -4.25
CA VAL A 309 1.71 7.45 -3.62
C VAL A 309 2.98 6.63 -3.73
N PHE A 310 4.04 7.26 -4.18
CA PHE A 310 5.39 6.71 -4.27
C PHE A 310 6.27 7.51 -3.33
N TYR A 311 6.85 6.88 -2.32
CA TYR A 311 7.80 7.55 -1.44
C TYR A 311 9.20 6.93 -1.50
N GLY A 312 10.21 7.78 -1.28
CA GLY A 312 11.61 7.39 -1.26
C GLY A 312 12.01 6.77 0.08
N ALA A 313 12.29 7.62 1.06
CA ALA A 313 12.74 7.20 2.39
C ALA A 313 11.57 7.03 3.39
N PRO A 314 11.59 6.01 4.26
CA PRO A 314 10.66 5.89 5.38
C PRO A 314 10.87 7.04 6.37
N SER A 315 9.89 7.31 7.23
CA SER A 315 10.01 8.33 8.29
C SER A 315 9.55 7.82 9.65
N PRO A 316 10.15 8.29 10.78
CA PRO A 316 9.76 7.86 12.13
C PRO A 316 8.29 8.11 12.47
N ASP A 317 7.71 9.16 11.88
CA ASP A 317 6.33 9.62 11.99
C ASP A 317 5.45 9.21 10.79
N GLY A 318 5.99 8.37 9.91
CA GLY A 318 5.37 7.91 8.67
C GLY A 318 4.09 7.12 8.89
N ALA A 319 3.05 7.46 8.13
CA ALA A 319 1.70 6.93 8.31
C ALA A 319 1.17 6.14 7.10
N LEU A 320 2.05 5.82 6.14
CA LEU A 320 1.70 4.99 5.00
C LEU A 320 2.29 3.58 5.08
N GLY A 321 3.39 3.38 5.79
CA GLY A 321 4.02 2.08 6.02
C GLY A 321 4.81 1.92 7.31
N THR A 322 5.30 3.00 7.93
CA THR A 322 6.12 2.89 9.16
C THR A 322 5.30 2.68 10.43
N ARG A 323 4.50 3.66 10.86
CA ARG A 323 3.67 3.55 12.07
C ARG A 323 2.23 3.13 11.77
N PHE A 324 1.72 3.61 10.65
CA PHE A 324 0.33 3.40 10.23
C PHE A 324 0.27 3.02 8.75
N ARG A 325 -0.89 2.53 8.33
CA ARG A 325 -1.22 2.20 6.95
C ARG A 325 -2.54 2.88 6.57
N ILE A 326 -2.58 4.20 6.69
CA ILE A 326 -3.81 5.01 6.52
C ILE A 326 -4.45 4.76 5.16
N HIS A 327 -3.65 4.59 4.11
CA HIS A 327 -4.10 4.33 2.74
C HIS A 327 -4.98 3.09 2.57
N ALA A 328 -4.89 2.13 3.49
CA ALA A 328 -5.58 0.84 3.41
C ALA A 328 -6.55 0.58 4.57
N ARG A 329 -6.88 1.61 5.35
CA ARG A 329 -7.83 1.49 6.47
C ARG A 329 -9.24 1.15 5.95
N PRO A 330 -9.90 0.10 6.48
CA PRO A 330 -11.21 -0.33 6.00
C PRO A 330 -12.34 0.65 6.36
N ASP A 331 -12.17 1.40 7.44
CA ASP A 331 -13.07 2.40 8.03
C ASP A 331 -13.02 3.76 7.34
N LEU A 332 -12.11 3.97 6.38
CA LEU A 332 -12.02 5.19 5.58
C LEU A 332 -12.78 5.06 4.26
N ASN A 333 -13.28 6.19 3.76
CA ASN A 333 -14.13 6.28 2.56
C ASN A 333 -13.36 6.27 1.23
N HIS A 334 -12.03 6.39 1.26
CA HIS A 334 -11.15 6.31 0.10
C HIS A 334 -9.92 5.47 0.43
N ARG A 335 -9.44 4.70 -0.56
CA ARG A 335 -8.25 3.87 -0.48
C ARG A 335 -7.37 4.13 -1.70
N PHE A 336 -6.07 4.16 -1.51
CA PHE A 336 -5.10 4.41 -2.57
C PHE A 336 -3.90 3.48 -2.44
N GLN A 337 -3.16 3.29 -3.53
CA GLN A 337 -2.00 2.39 -3.53
C GLN A 337 -0.76 3.14 -3.05
N VAL A 338 0.11 2.46 -2.30
CA VAL A 338 1.35 3.04 -1.82
C VAL A 338 2.51 2.15 -2.21
N PHE A 339 3.58 2.78 -2.70
CA PHE A 339 4.85 2.15 -3.02
C PHE A 339 5.98 2.88 -2.30
N ARG A 340 6.91 2.12 -1.77
CA ARG A 340 8.12 2.63 -1.11
C ARG A 340 9.37 2.28 -1.90
N GLY A 341 10.47 2.95 -1.60
CA GLY A 341 11.79 2.54 -2.10
C GLY A 341 12.21 3.20 -3.42
N VAL A 342 11.46 4.19 -3.93
CA VAL A 342 11.81 4.87 -5.19
C VAL A 342 12.92 5.88 -4.91
N LEU A 343 14.13 5.62 -5.44
CA LEU A 343 15.35 6.39 -5.13
C LEU A 343 15.60 6.55 -3.63
N GLU A 344 15.41 5.47 -2.87
CA GLU A 344 15.49 5.51 -1.40
C GLU A 344 16.84 6.02 -0.89
N ALA A 345 17.96 5.58 -1.47
CA ALA A 345 19.29 6.00 -1.06
C ALA A 345 19.49 7.52 -1.23
N GLN A 346 19.06 8.08 -2.37
CA GLN A 346 19.05 9.52 -2.63
C GLN A 346 18.17 10.25 -1.62
N CYS A 347 16.97 9.73 -1.37
CA CYS A 347 16.02 10.36 -0.46
C CYS A 347 16.48 10.32 1.00
N ARG A 348 17.16 9.25 1.45
CA ARG A 348 17.73 9.15 2.80
C ARG A 348 18.84 10.18 3.04
N ARG A 349 19.62 10.54 2.01
CA ARG A 349 20.63 11.61 2.11
C ARG A 349 20.03 13.01 2.30
N LEU A 350 18.73 13.17 2.05
CA LEU A 350 17.98 14.40 2.28
C LEU A 350 17.28 14.41 3.64
N ASP A 351 17.25 13.29 4.36
CA ASP A 351 16.37 13.15 5.53
C ASP A 351 16.75 14.21 6.59
N PRO A 352 15.85 15.15 6.92
CA PRO A 352 16.16 16.20 7.88
C PRO A 352 16.35 15.69 9.31
N ASP A 353 16.01 14.42 9.58
CA ASP A 353 16.08 13.81 10.90
C ASP A 353 17.17 12.72 11.02
N SER A 354 18.02 12.55 9.99
CA SER A 354 19.13 11.58 9.97
C SER A 354 20.44 12.09 10.56
#